data_AF-A0A1C5GSR0-F1
#
_entry.id   AF-A0A1C5GSR0-F1
#
_cell.length_a   1.000
_cell.length_b   1.000
_cell.length_c   1.000
_cell.angle_alpha   90.00
_cell.angle_beta   90.00
_cell.angle_gamma   90.00
#
_symmetry.space_group_name_H-M   'P 1'
#
loop_
_entity.id
_entity.type
_entity.pdbx_description
1 polymer ?
#
loop_
_entity_poly.entity_id
_entity_poly.type
_entity_poly.pdbx_seq_one_letter_code
_entity_poly.pdbx_strand_id
1 'polypeptide(L)' 'MAGSEPVTAPDQHKPGHRKSGRIGAVVSALALLAMLCGNHEGKVEDIWLAGIAVLLLALVIGDVVLRRNGLRS' A
#
# COMPACT_ATOMS: atom_id res chain seq x y z
N MET A 1 29.83 -23.59 16.41
CA MET A 1 29.09 -22.36 16.05
C MET A 1 27.65 -22.56 16.50
N ALA A 2 27.23 -21.94 17.61
CA ALA A 2 25.82 -21.98 18.02
C ALA A 2 25.00 -21.19 17.00
N GLY A 3 23.94 -21.80 16.48
CA GLY A 3 23.13 -21.28 15.38
C GLY A 3 22.51 -19.93 15.71
N SER A 4 22.83 -18.93 14.89
CA SER A 4 22.18 -17.61 14.88
C SER A 4 20.87 -17.72 14.09
N GLU A 5 19.92 -18.51 14.59
CA GLU A 5 18.59 -18.53 14.00
C GLU A 5 17.86 -17.24 14.40
N PRO A 6 17.32 -16.46 13.45
CA PRO A 6 16.64 -15.21 13.77
C PRO A 6 15.45 -15.49 14.69
N VAL A 7 15.43 -14.85 15.86
CA VAL A 7 14.30 -14.93 16.79
C VAL A 7 13.15 -14.10 16.22
N THR A 8 12.18 -14.78 15.62
CA THR A 8 10.95 -14.18 15.10
C THR A 8 9.79 -14.43 16.06
N ALA A 9 8.89 -13.46 16.17
CA ALA A 9 7.66 -13.64 16.93
C ALA A 9 6.78 -14.72 16.26
N PRO A 10 6.05 -15.54 17.05
CA PRO A 10 5.28 -16.66 16.52
C PRO A 10 4.22 -16.26 15.48
N ASP A 11 3.76 -15.00 15.51
CA ASP A 11 2.82 -14.43 14.54
C ASP A 11 3.46 -14.01 13.20
N GLN A 12 4.78 -13.81 13.13
CA GLN A 12 5.47 -13.44 11.89
C GLN A 12 5.34 -14.52 10.80
N HIS A 13 5.13 -15.78 11.19
CA HIS A 13 4.95 -16.89 10.24
C HIS A 13 3.51 -17.03 9.73
N LYS A 14 2.57 -16.21 10.23
CA LYS A 14 1.17 -16.30 9.80
C LYS A 14 1.05 -15.86 8.34
N PRO A 15 0.40 -16.66 7.47
CA PRO A 15 0.20 -16.27 6.08
C PRO A 15 -0.63 -14.99 6.01
N GLY A 16 -0.01 -13.92 5.52
CA GLY A 16 -0.66 -12.62 5.30
C GLY A 16 -1.36 -12.54 3.94
N HIS A 17 -2.39 -11.71 3.85
CA HIS A 17 -3.15 -11.47 2.62
C HIS A 17 -2.63 -10.21 1.89
N ARG A 18 -1.33 -10.20 1.58
CA ARG A 18 -0.66 -9.02 0.97
C ARG A 18 -1.13 -8.74 -0.45
N LYS A 19 -1.42 -9.78 -1.24
CA LYS A 19 -1.92 -9.60 -2.62
C LYS A 19 -3.28 -8.88 -2.61
N SER A 20 -4.21 -9.28 -1.75
CA SER A 20 -5.50 -8.59 -1.64
C SER A 20 -5.33 -7.19 -1.07
N GLY A 21 -4.45 -6.97 -0.09
CA GLY A 21 -4.15 -5.63 0.42
C GLY A 21 -3.66 -4.66 -0.67
N ARG A 22 -2.76 -5.12 -1.55
CA ARG A 22 -2.28 -4.32 -2.70
C ARG A 22 -3.40 -4.03 -3.70
N ILE A 23 -4.21 -5.03 -4.03
CA ILE A 23 -5.37 -4.86 -4.94
C ILE A 23 -6.35 -3.85 -4.33
N GLY A 24 -6.69 -4.00 -3.05
CA GLY A 24 -7.55 -3.08 -2.32
C GLY A 24 -7.03 -1.65 -2.37
N ALA A 25 -5.75 -1.43 -2.08
CA ALA A 25 -5.14 -0.10 -2.15
C ALA A 25 -5.20 0.52 -3.56
N VAL A 26 -4.95 -0.26 -4.61
CA VAL A 26 -5.04 0.22 -6.00
C VAL A 26 -6.49 0.53 -6.38
N VAL A 27 -7.45 -0.33 -6.03
CA VAL A 27 -8.88 -0.11 -6.29
C VAL A 27 -9.38 1.14 -5.55
N SER A 28 -8.99 1.32 -4.28
CA SER A 28 -9.31 2.53 -3.51
C SER A 28 -8.71 3.78 -4.14
N ALA A 29 -7.45 3.75 -4.60
CA ALA A 29 -6.84 4.88 -5.30
C ALA A 29 -7.59 5.23 -6.59
N LEU A 30 -7.98 4.24 -7.39
CA LEU A 30 -8.76 4.47 -8.62
C LEU A 30 -10.16 5.04 -8.31
N ALA A 31 -10.81 4.57 -7.24
CA ALA A 31 -12.09 5.11 -6.81
C ALA A 31 -11.97 6.59 -6.39
N LEU A 32 -10.93 6.95 -5.63
CA LEU A 32 -10.66 8.34 -5.24
C LEU A 32 -10.41 9.23 -6.47
N LEU A 33 -9.67 8.74 -7.46
CA LEU A 33 -9.45 9.48 -8.71
C LEU A 33 -10.72 9.61 -9.55
N ALA A 34 -11.58 8.59 -9.55
CA ALA A 34 -12.88 8.68 -10.22
C ALA A 34 -13.78 9.75 -9.58
N MET A 35 -13.67 9.96 -8.26
CA MET A 35 -14.41 11.01 -7.55
C MET A 35 -13.97 12.42 -7.96
N LEU A 36 -12.82 12.62 -8.61
CA LEU A 36 -12.46 13.93 -9.19
C LEU A 36 -13.39 14.34 -10.35
N CYS A 37 -14.11 13.37 -10.93
CA CYS A 37 -15.09 13.63 -11.98
C CYS A 37 -16.47 13.85 -11.34
N GLY A 38 -16.92 15.09 -11.24
CA GLY A 38 -18.21 15.37 -10.61
C GLY A 38 -18.52 16.85 -10.48
N ASN A 39 -19.49 17.16 -9.63
CA ASN A 39 -20.02 18.51 -9.41
C ASN A 39 -19.18 19.31 -8.39
N HIS A 40 -17.86 19.25 -8.51
CA HIS A 40 -16.96 19.85 -7.52
C HIS A 40 -16.66 21.29 -7.92
N GLU A 41 -17.05 22.24 -7.06
CA GLU A 41 -16.72 23.66 -7.24
C GLU A 41 -15.41 24.04 -6.53
N GLY A 42 -15.08 23.34 -5.44
CA GLY A 42 -13.94 23.63 -4.57
C GLY A 42 -12.74 22.72 -4.83
N LYS A 43 -11.56 23.32 -5.06
CA LYS A 43 -10.31 22.58 -5.32
C LYS A 43 -9.70 21.90 -4.09
N VAL A 44 -10.16 22.22 -2.88
CA VAL A 44 -9.62 21.62 -1.65
C VAL A 44 -9.92 20.13 -1.61
N GLU A 45 -11.13 19.72 -2.00
CA GLU A 45 -11.51 18.31 -2.07
C GLU A 45 -10.62 17.55 -3.06
N ASP A 46 -10.42 18.11 -4.26
CA ASP A 46 -9.59 17.50 -5.30
C ASP A 46 -8.15 17.27 -4.83
N ILE A 47 -7.57 18.22 -4.08
CA ILE A 47 -6.22 18.10 -3.52
C ILE A 47 -6.14 16.92 -2.55
N TRP A 48 -7.15 16.75 -1.69
CA TRP A 48 -7.18 15.63 -0.74
C TRP A 48 -7.41 14.29 -1.44
N LEU A 49 -8.36 14.21 -2.38
CA LEU A 49 -8.62 13.00 -3.15
C LEU A 49 -7.38 12.56 -3.94
N ALA A 50 -6.77 13.48 -4.67
CA ALA A 50 -5.56 13.20 -5.44
C ALA A 50 -4.37 12.88 -4.51
N GLY A 51 -4.20 13.61 -3.41
CA GLY A 51 -3.12 13.39 -2.45
C GLY A 51 -3.18 12.00 -1.80
N ILE A 52 -4.36 11.56 -1.36
CA ILE A 52 -4.55 10.23 -0.77
C ILE A 52 -4.36 9.13 -1.83
N ALA A 53 -4.86 9.33 -3.05
CA ALA A 53 -4.66 8.38 -4.14
C ALA A 53 -3.17 8.18 -4.47
N VAL A 54 -2.41 9.28 -4.59
CA VAL A 54 -0.97 9.24 -4.83
C VAL A 54 -0.24 8.55 -3.67
N LEU A 55 -0.61 8.86 -2.42
CA LEU A 55 -0.01 8.22 -1.25
C LEU A 55 -0.23 6.69 -1.25
N LEU A 56 -1.46 6.23 -1.52
CA LEU A 56 -1.75 4.79 -1.60
C LEU A 56 -0.92 4.09 -2.67
N LEU A 57 -0.83 4.68 -3.87
CA LEU A 57 -0.02 4.11 -4.95
C LEU A 57 1.47 4.11 -4.59
N ALA A 58 1.98 5.18 -3.98
CA ALA A 58 3.37 5.25 -3.53
C ALA A 58 3.70 4.15 -2.49
N LEU A 59 2.79 3.88 -1.55
CA LEU A 59 2.96 2.80 -0.57
C LEU A 59 2.98 1.42 -1.23
N VAL A 60 2.08 1.16 -2.20
CA VAL A 60 2.08 -0.12 -2.94
C VAL A 60 3.35 -0.29 -3.75
N ILE A 61 3.79 0.76 -4.46
CA ILE A 61 5.03 0.75 -5.24
C ILE A 61 6.22 0.53 -4.30
N GLY A 62 6.29 1.24 -3.18
CA GLY A 62 7.32 1.09 -2.16
C GLY A 62 7.41 -0.34 -1.62
N ASP A 63 6.27 -0.94 -1.26
CA ASP A 63 6.21 -2.36 -0.82
C ASP A 63 6.68 -3.33 -1.93
N VAL A 64 6.38 -3.05 -3.20
CA VAL A 64 6.89 -3.84 -4.33
C VAL A 64 8.40 -3.69 -4.48
N VAL A 65 8.90 -2.46 -4.53
CA VAL A 65 10.33 -2.16 -4.76
C VAL A 65 11.18 -2.71 -3.62
N LEU A 66 10.82 -2.43 -2.37
CA LEU A 66 11.59 -2.85 -1.20
C LEU A 66 11.75 -4.37 -1.11
N ARG A 67 10.72 -5.10 -1.51
CA ARG A 67 10.72 -6.57 -1.49
C ARG A 67 11.37 -7.20 -2.71
N ARG A 68 11.32 -6.53 -3.87
CA ARG A 68 12.17 -6.88 -5.02
C ARG A 68 13.65 -6.70 -4.69
N ASN A 69 13.97 -5.72 -3.84
CA ASN A 69 15.34 -5.42 -3.39
C ASN A 69 15.80 -6.24 -2.18
N GLY A 70 15.07 -7.29 -1.80
CA GLY A 70 15.53 -8.27 -0.80
C GLY A 70 14.90 -8.15 0.58
N LEU A 71 13.90 -7.29 0.79
CA LEU A 71 13.08 -7.37 2.00
C LEU A 71 12.25 -8.67 1.96
N ARG A 72 12.79 -9.70 2.62
CA ARG A 72 12.16 -11.01 2.79
C ARG A 72 11.07 -10.88 3.86
N SER A 73 9.92 -11.49 3.56
CA SER A 73 8.78 -11.55 4.47
C SER A 73 9.05 -12.50 5.62
#